data_AF-A0A537TPK6-F1
#
_entry.id   AF-A0A537TPK6-F1
#
_cell.length_a   1.000
_cell.length_b   1.000
_cell.length_c   1.000
_cell.angle_alpha   90.00
_cell.angle_beta   90.00
_cell.angle_gamma   90.00
#
_symmetry.space_group_name_H-M   'P 1'
#
loop_
_entity.id
_entity.type
_entity.pdbx_description
1 polymer ?
#
loop_
_entity_poly.entity_id
_entity_poly.type
_entity_poly.pdbx_seq_one_letter_code
_entity_poly.pdbx_strand_id
1 'polypeptide(L)'
;MRRIGLVVSVLLLAGCGGTGAAKVVRQTAQNIRDIRSGVLHVKMLVKPHGAKAQPFGFELEGPFSLGQNGSPPLAHLSYTQIVNGKQATASLVLGRNSGSITTNGSTHALTASAFDSVRGAARSAGAESKQFLPVEKWVTHATLHSCGANECVTGQLDVVKATNDLLSIGRALGRDLPVLTGANEDQLRKAVRSGTFELVTGKTDRLLHRLSIRLDLGLNVPQELTTALGSVVGATFTLDFSIDRPNSTRVSG
;
A
#
# COMPACT_ATOMS: atom_id res chain seq x y z
N MET A 1 33.79 -46.64 -37.16
CA MET A 1 33.64 -46.23 -35.74
C MET A 1 32.72 -45.02 -35.68
N ARG A 2 31.46 -45.23 -35.28
CA ARG A 2 30.38 -44.23 -35.38
C ARG A 2 30.27 -43.50 -34.04
N ARG A 3 30.59 -42.21 -34.00
CA ARG A 3 30.53 -41.39 -32.77
C ARG A 3 29.07 -41.06 -32.46
N ILE A 4 28.61 -41.53 -31.30
CA ILE A 4 27.31 -41.22 -30.70
C ILE A 4 27.42 -39.82 -30.08
N GLY A 5 26.69 -38.85 -30.63
CA GLY A 5 26.57 -37.50 -30.08
C GLY A 5 25.47 -37.46 -29.02
N LEU A 6 25.87 -37.29 -27.76
CA LEU A 6 25.00 -37.15 -26.60
C LEU A 6 24.39 -35.73 -26.58
N VAL A 7 23.11 -35.60 -26.95
CA VAL A 7 22.35 -34.35 -26.78
C VAL A 7 21.82 -34.31 -25.34
N VAL A 8 22.42 -33.44 -24.52
CA VAL A 8 21.96 -33.16 -23.15
C VAL A 8 20.80 -32.18 -23.21
N SER A 9 19.58 -32.70 -23.06
CA SER A 9 18.36 -31.91 -22.90
C SER A 9 18.29 -31.38 -21.46
N VAL A 10 18.61 -30.11 -21.24
CA VAL A 10 18.32 -29.39 -19.99
C VAL A 10 16.84 -29.02 -20.00
N LEU A 11 16.01 -29.85 -19.37
CA LEU A 11 14.59 -29.58 -19.16
C LEU A 11 14.39 -28.66 -17.94
N LEU A 12 13.74 -27.53 -18.21
CA LEU A 12 13.25 -26.46 -17.34
C LEU A 12 12.71 -26.94 -15.97
N LEU A 13 13.33 -26.50 -14.88
CA LEU A 13 12.73 -26.45 -13.54
C LEU A 13 11.77 -25.25 -13.44
N ALA A 14 10.67 -25.28 -14.18
CA ALA A 14 9.56 -24.34 -14.03
C ALA A 14 8.40 -25.07 -13.34
N GLY A 15 8.45 -25.20 -12.01
CA GLY A 15 7.36 -25.90 -11.31
C GLY A 15 7.58 -26.09 -9.81
N CYS A 16 7.47 -25.02 -9.02
CA CYS A 16 6.98 -25.01 -7.63
C CYS A 16 7.11 -23.59 -7.00
N GLY A 17 6.65 -22.55 -7.70
CA GLY A 17 6.76 -21.16 -7.20
C GLY A 17 5.62 -20.71 -6.28
N GLY A 18 4.44 -21.35 -6.37
CA GLY A 18 3.21 -20.84 -5.76
C GLY A 18 3.17 -20.94 -4.22
N THR A 19 3.72 -22.00 -3.64
CA THR A 19 3.73 -22.18 -2.18
C THR A 19 4.77 -21.30 -1.49
N GLY A 20 5.92 -21.08 -2.13
CA GLY A 20 6.97 -20.18 -1.66
C GLY A 20 6.53 -18.72 -1.67
N ALA A 21 5.98 -18.25 -2.79
CA ALA A 21 5.51 -16.88 -2.92
C ALA A 21 4.41 -16.52 -1.90
N ALA A 22 3.41 -17.38 -1.73
CA ALA A 22 2.35 -17.16 -0.75
C ALA A 22 2.87 -17.11 0.70
N LYS A 23 3.85 -17.97 1.04
CA LYS A 23 4.52 -17.94 2.35
C LYS A 23 5.26 -16.62 2.56
N VAL A 24 5.98 -16.13 1.56
CA VAL A 24 6.73 -14.86 1.61
C VAL A 24 5.80 -13.67 1.80
N VAL A 25 4.69 -13.59 1.06
CA VAL A 25 3.70 -12.51 1.22
C VAL A 25 3.12 -12.53 2.64
N ARG A 26 2.72 -13.71 3.14
CA ARG A 26 2.16 -13.85 4.49
C ARG A 26 3.16 -13.46 5.59
N GLN A 27 4.41 -13.91 5.49
CA GLN A 27 5.45 -13.54 6.45
C GLN A 27 5.72 -12.03 6.41
N THR A 28 5.77 -11.45 5.21
CA THR A 28 5.95 -10.00 5.07
C THR A 28 4.80 -9.23 5.72
N ALA A 29 3.54 -9.63 5.47
CA ALA A 29 2.37 -9.01 6.07
C ALA A 29 2.40 -9.07 7.62
N GLN A 30 2.83 -10.21 8.17
CA GLN A 30 2.98 -10.41 9.61
C GLN A 30 4.10 -9.54 10.22
N ASN A 31 5.17 -9.33 9.46
CA ASN A 31 6.36 -8.59 9.91
C ASN A 31 6.24 -7.07 9.71
N ILE A 32 5.17 -6.56 9.07
CA ILE A 32 4.90 -5.11 9.00
C ILE A 32 4.90 -4.49 10.41
N ARG A 33 4.36 -5.21 11.41
CA ARG A 33 4.33 -4.77 12.81
C ARG A 33 5.72 -4.59 13.43
N ASP A 34 6.74 -5.21 12.85
CA ASP A 34 8.12 -5.16 13.33
C ASP A 34 8.87 -3.96 12.75
N ILE A 35 8.26 -3.25 11.80
CA ILE A 35 8.78 -1.96 11.31
C ILE A 35 8.48 -0.90 12.37
N ARG A 36 9.55 -0.29 12.89
CA ARG A 36 9.54 0.72 13.97
C ARG A 36 10.00 2.08 13.49
N SER A 37 10.81 2.13 12.43
CA SER A 37 11.29 3.38 11.84
C SER A 37 11.58 3.20 10.36
N GLY A 38 11.72 4.31 9.65
CA GLY A 38 12.11 4.34 8.24
C GLY A 38 11.78 5.68 7.63
N VAL A 39 11.90 5.78 6.31
CA VAL A 39 11.33 6.87 5.52
C VAL A 39 10.11 6.31 4.79
N LEU A 40 8.94 6.82 5.14
CA LEU A 40 7.66 6.39 4.57
C LEU A 40 7.45 7.11 3.25
N HIS A 41 6.98 6.38 2.24
CA HIS A 41 6.39 6.96 1.04
C HIS A 41 5.07 6.25 0.75
N VAL A 42 3.97 6.99 0.80
CA VAL A 42 2.64 6.52 0.40
C VAL A 42 2.13 7.40 -0.70
N LYS A 43 1.65 6.80 -1.77
CA LYS A 43 0.94 7.47 -2.85
C LYS A 43 -0.33 6.71 -3.15
N MET A 44 -1.46 7.39 -3.06
CA MET A 44 -2.74 6.89 -3.53
C MET A 44 -3.23 7.85 -4.60
N LEU A 45 -3.43 7.36 -5.82
CA LEU A 45 -3.85 8.19 -6.95
C LEU A 45 -4.96 7.51 -7.74
N VAL A 46 -6.00 8.26 -8.04
CA VAL A 46 -7.05 7.90 -8.97
C VAL A 46 -6.94 8.80 -10.18
N LYS A 47 -6.77 8.20 -11.37
CA LYS A 47 -6.74 8.90 -12.64
C LYS A 47 -7.92 8.43 -13.50
N PRO A 48 -9.00 9.20 -13.60
CA PRO A 48 -10.11 8.84 -14.47
C PRO A 48 -9.69 8.88 -15.96
N HIS A 49 -10.30 8.03 -16.79
CA HIS A 49 -9.97 7.87 -18.22
C HIS A 49 -10.55 8.98 -19.10
N GLY A 50 -11.44 9.82 -18.58
CA GLY A 50 -12.02 10.94 -19.33
C GLY A 50 -10.97 11.98 -19.72
N ALA A 51 -10.97 12.44 -20.97
CA ALA A 51 -9.95 13.34 -21.52
C ALA A 51 -9.77 14.67 -20.76
N LYS A 52 -10.81 15.13 -20.05
CA LYS A 52 -10.78 16.34 -19.21
C LYS A 52 -10.79 16.03 -17.71
N ALA A 53 -10.85 14.75 -17.34
CA ALA A 53 -10.91 14.35 -15.97
C ALA A 53 -9.54 14.50 -15.32
N GLN A 54 -9.52 15.10 -14.13
CA GLN A 54 -8.29 15.40 -13.42
C GLN A 54 -8.04 14.34 -12.35
N PRO A 55 -6.77 14.00 -12.09
CA PRO A 55 -6.45 13.05 -11.04
C PRO A 55 -6.76 13.64 -9.66
N PHE A 56 -7.05 12.75 -8.73
CA PHE A 56 -7.20 13.06 -7.32
C PHE A 56 -6.57 11.96 -6.47
N GLY A 57 -6.16 12.30 -5.26
CA GLY A 57 -5.41 11.39 -4.42
C GLY A 57 -4.59 12.12 -3.37
N PHE A 58 -3.63 11.44 -2.78
CA PHE A 58 -2.69 12.05 -1.86
C PHE A 58 -1.34 11.37 -1.91
N GLU A 59 -0.34 12.10 -1.44
CA GLU A 59 1.00 11.60 -1.15
C GLU A 59 1.33 11.90 0.32
N LEU A 60 2.01 10.97 0.97
CA LEU A 60 2.53 11.12 2.33
C LEU A 60 3.97 10.63 2.33
N GLU A 61 4.88 11.50 2.70
CA GLU A 61 6.32 11.22 2.65
C GLU A 61 7.04 11.70 3.89
N GLY A 62 8.02 10.94 4.36
CA GLY A 62 9.04 11.43 5.29
C GLY A 62 9.41 10.44 6.39
N PRO A 63 10.40 10.79 7.22
CA PRO A 63 10.87 9.91 8.28
C PRO A 63 9.83 9.74 9.40
N PHE A 64 9.77 8.54 9.94
CA PHE A 64 8.98 8.22 11.12
C PHE A 64 9.75 7.29 12.08
N SER A 65 9.32 7.31 13.34
CA SER A 65 9.66 6.34 14.38
C SER A 65 8.43 6.12 15.25
N LEU A 66 8.02 4.87 15.46
CA LEU A 66 6.86 4.51 16.27
C LEU A 66 7.17 4.48 17.77
N GLY A 67 8.44 4.70 18.15
CA GLY A 67 8.91 4.56 19.52
C GLY A 67 9.05 3.10 19.96
N GLN A 68 9.81 2.88 21.03
CA GLN A 68 9.96 1.60 21.70
C GLN A 68 10.01 1.83 23.22
N ASN A 69 9.59 0.82 24.00
CA ASN A 69 9.70 0.80 25.46
C ASN A 69 9.13 2.08 26.12
N GLY A 70 7.93 2.49 25.70
CA GLY A 70 7.25 3.67 26.22
C GLY A 70 7.70 5.01 25.62
N SER A 71 8.73 5.02 24.75
CA SER A 71 9.05 6.22 23.97
C SER A 71 7.91 6.56 23.01
N PRO A 72 7.56 7.85 22.86
CA PRO A 72 6.47 8.23 21.97
C PRO A 72 6.87 8.14 20.50
N PRO A 73 5.89 8.06 19.59
CA PRO A 73 6.15 8.17 18.16
C PRO A 73 6.66 9.57 17.80
N LEU A 74 7.58 9.61 16.84
CA LEU A 74 8.18 10.80 16.24
C LEU A 74 7.97 10.74 14.73
N ALA A 75 7.78 11.89 14.08
CA ALA A 75 7.63 11.93 12.63
C ALA A 75 7.96 13.31 12.08
N HIS A 76 8.46 13.35 10.84
CA HIS A 76 8.46 14.56 10.01
C HIS A 76 7.88 14.14 8.67
N LEU A 77 6.61 14.47 8.44
CA LEU A 77 5.86 14.00 7.28
C LEU A 77 5.37 15.18 6.46
N SER A 78 5.50 15.09 5.15
CA SER A 78 4.82 15.96 4.19
C SER A 78 3.62 15.22 3.63
N TYR A 79 2.45 15.83 3.74
CA TYR A 79 1.20 15.36 3.17
C TYR A 79 0.81 16.28 2.01
N THR A 80 0.72 15.73 0.80
CA THR A 80 0.28 16.46 -0.39
C THR A 80 -1.08 15.94 -0.82
N GLN A 81 -2.10 16.78 -0.71
CA GLN A 81 -3.43 16.49 -1.25
C GLN A 81 -3.47 16.86 -2.74
N ILE A 82 -3.96 15.94 -3.57
CA ILE A 82 -4.17 16.13 -5.01
C ILE A 82 -5.69 16.15 -5.24
N VAL A 83 -6.23 17.26 -5.74
CA VAL A 83 -7.66 17.39 -6.08
C VAL A 83 -7.80 18.20 -7.36
N ASN A 84 -8.51 17.64 -8.34
CA ASN A 84 -8.78 18.31 -9.61
C ASN A 84 -7.51 18.86 -10.30
N GLY A 85 -6.40 18.10 -10.22
CA GLY A 85 -5.12 18.47 -10.81
C GLY A 85 -4.35 19.57 -10.07
N LYS A 86 -4.90 20.10 -8.97
CA LYS A 86 -4.22 21.01 -8.06
C LYS A 86 -3.64 20.24 -6.88
N GLN A 87 -2.58 20.79 -6.29
CA GLN A 87 -1.91 20.21 -5.13
C GLN A 87 -1.81 21.23 -4.00
N ALA A 88 -1.95 20.74 -2.77
CA ALA A 88 -1.68 21.51 -1.56
C ALA A 88 -0.92 20.62 -0.58
N THR A 89 0.16 21.16 -0.01
CA THR A 89 1.05 20.41 0.89
C THR A 89 0.96 20.97 2.31
N ALA A 90 0.90 20.06 3.28
CA ALA A 90 1.02 20.33 4.70
C ALA A 90 2.18 19.51 5.28
N SER A 91 3.01 20.09 6.12
CA SER A 91 4.09 19.37 6.82
C SER A 91 3.73 19.19 8.29
N LEU A 92 3.78 17.96 8.78
CA LEU A 92 3.60 17.59 10.17
C LEU A 92 4.96 17.27 10.79
N VAL A 93 5.29 17.93 11.89
CA VAL A 93 6.40 17.54 12.77
C VAL A 93 5.81 17.06 14.09
N LEU A 94 6.10 15.81 14.44
CA LEU A 94 5.70 15.18 15.70
C LEU A 94 6.96 14.92 16.53
N GLY A 95 7.13 15.71 17.59
CA GLY A 95 8.23 15.60 18.55
C GLY A 95 7.85 14.79 19.80
N ARG A 96 8.76 14.80 20.80
CA ARG A 96 8.59 14.04 22.05
C ARG A 96 7.48 14.58 22.96
N ASN A 97 7.26 15.89 22.99
CA ASN A 97 6.27 16.52 23.88
C ASN A 97 5.38 17.54 23.16
N SER A 98 5.62 17.79 21.87
CA SER A 98 4.91 18.77 21.07
C SER A 98 4.90 18.35 19.61
N GLY A 99 4.03 18.94 18.82
CA GLY A 99 4.07 18.84 17.37
C GLY A 99 3.59 20.12 16.73
N SER A 100 3.84 20.25 15.43
CA SER A 100 3.43 21.40 14.65
C SER A 100 2.96 20.96 13.27
N ILE A 101 2.08 21.76 12.68
CA ILE A 101 1.67 21.65 11.29
C ILE A 101 2.05 22.94 10.56
N THR A 102 2.65 22.80 9.39
CA THR A 102 2.99 23.91 8.50
C THR A 102 2.11 23.83 7.26
N THR A 103 1.35 24.88 6.98
CA THR A 103 0.52 25.02 5.78
C THR A 103 0.78 26.39 5.17
N ASN A 104 0.95 26.46 3.85
CA ASN A 104 1.22 27.73 3.14
C ASN A 104 2.35 28.57 3.77
N GLY A 105 3.40 27.90 4.27
CA GLY A 105 4.55 28.55 4.93
C GLY A 105 4.31 29.01 6.37
N SER A 106 3.09 28.91 6.90
CA SER A 106 2.77 29.27 8.28
C SER A 106 2.79 28.02 9.17
N THR A 107 3.57 28.07 10.25
CA THR A 107 3.70 26.97 11.21
C THR A 107 2.85 27.24 12.44
N HIS A 108 2.02 26.26 12.80
CA HIS A 108 1.16 26.30 13.97
C HIS A 108 1.46 25.12 14.88
N ALA A 109 1.62 25.37 16.18
CA ALA A 109 1.72 24.31 17.17
C ALA A 109 0.39 23.54 17.23
N LEU A 110 0.45 22.22 17.35
CA LEU A 110 -0.72 21.39 17.62
C LEU A 110 -1.26 21.73 19.02
N THR A 111 -2.59 21.78 19.15
CA THR A 111 -3.23 21.77 20.47
C THR A 111 -2.93 20.44 21.16
N ALA A 112 -3.05 20.39 22.50
CA ALA A 112 -2.85 19.16 23.25
C ALA A 112 -3.76 18.01 22.74
N SER A 113 -5.03 18.31 22.48
CA SER A 113 -6.00 17.33 21.95
C SER A 113 -5.64 16.82 20.55
N ALA A 114 -5.17 17.70 19.65
CA ALA A 114 -4.73 17.32 18.31
C ALA A 114 -3.45 16.49 18.37
N PHE A 115 -2.49 16.88 19.21
CA PHE A 115 -1.26 16.14 19.44
C PHE A 115 -1.52 14.73 19.98
N ASP A 116 -2.41 14.58 20.96
CA ASP A 116 -2.79 13.29 21.51
C ASP A 116 -3.52 12.42 20.49
N SER A 117 -4.40 13.01 19.69
CA SER A 117 -5.13 12.31 18.61
C SER A 117 -4.17 11.75 17.55
N VAL A 118 -3.22 12.58 17.08
CA VAL A 118 -2.22 12.15 16.09
C VAL A 118 -1.32 11.05 16.67
N ARG A 119 -0.94 11.15 17.95
CA ARG A 119 -0.18 10.09 18.63
C ARG A 119 -0.96 8.80 18.78
N GLY A 120 -2.25 8.89 19.12
CA GLY A 120 -3.15 7.74 19.16
C GLY A 120 -3.18 7.02 17.82
N ALA A 121 -3.42 7.78 16.75
CA ALA A 121 -3.42 7.25 15.38
C ALA A 121 -2.09 6.58 15.00
N ALA A 122 -0.95 7.20 15.34
CA ALA A 122 0.38 6.63 15.07
C ALA A 122 0.62 5.31 15.82
N ARG A 123 0.16 5.19 17.07
CA ARG A 123 0.26 3.92 17.83
C ARG A 123 -0.64 2.84 17.25
N SER A 124 -1.87 3.18 16.91
CA SER A 124 -2.85 2.26 16.31
C SER A 124 -2.43 1.78 14.92
N ALA A 125 -1.79 2.63 14.12
CA ALA A 125 -1.22 2.24 12.83
C ALA A 125 0.05 1.36 12.98
N GLY A 126 0.74 1.48 14.12
CA GLY A 126 2.01 0.85 14.41
C GLY A 126 1.91 -0.36 15.33
N ALA A 127 2.56 -0.26 16.49
CA ALA A 127 2.76 -1.36 17.43
C ALA A 127 1.47 -1.99 17.98
N GLU A 128 0.37 -1.24 17.99
CA GLU A 128 -0.92 -1.68 18.53
C GLU A 128 -1.90 -2.17 17.45
N SER A 129 -1.48 -2.13 16.17
CA SER A 129 -2.34 -2.58 15.08
C SER A 129 -2.67 -4.07 15.20
N LYS A 130 -3.97 -4.38 15.35
CA LYS A 130 -4.51 -5.75 15.33
C LYS A 130 -4.99 -6.18 13.95
N GLN A 131 -5.14 -5.23 13.02
CA GLN A 131 -5.64 -5.45 11.67
C GLN A 131 -4.59 -4.93 10.68
N PHE A 132 -3.74 -5.84 10.21
CA PHE A 132 -2.87 -5.54 9.07
C PHE A 132 -3.63 -5.79 7.78
N LEU A 133 -3.22 -5.09 6.71
CA LEU A 133 -3.72 -5.33 5.36
C LEU A 133 -3.55 -6.84 5.06
N PRO A 134 -4.63 -7.59 4.81
CA PRO A 134 -4.55 -9.02 4.50
C PRO A 134 -4.06 -9.24 3.06
N VAL A 135 -2.90 -8.66 2.74
CA VAL A 135 -2.32 -8.61 1.40
C VAL A 135 -2.08 -9.99 0.81
N GLU A 136 -1.92 -11.02 1.66
CA GLU A 136 -1.84 -12.41 1.23
C GLU A 136 -3.10 -12.91 0.53
N LYS A 137 -4.26 -12.31 0.82
CA LYS A 137 -5.53 -12.63 0.18
C LYS A 137 -5.73 -11.87 -1.13
N TRP A 138 -4.94 -10.83 -1.38
CA TRP A 138 -5.11 -9.93 -2.53
C TRP A 138 -4.38 -10.41 -3.77
N VAL A 139 -3.48 -11.39 -3.66
CA VAL A 139 -2.66 -11.85 -4.79
C VAL A 139 -3.01 -13.27 -5.20
N THR A 140 -3.17 -13.48 -6.50
CA THR A 140 -3.31 -14.78 -7.14
C THR A 140 -2.17 -14.99 -8.13
N HIS A 141 -1.85 -16.25 -8.44
CA HIS A 141 -0.74 -16.60 -9.35
C HIS A 141 0.60 -15.95 -8.93
N ALA A 142 0.84 -15.90 -7.62
CA ALA A 142 2.02 -15.24 -7.06
C ALA A 142 3.32 -15.92 -7.52
N THR A 143 4.26 -15.11 -8.00
CA THR A 143 5.57 -15.54 -8.48
C THR A 143 6.66 -14.82 -7.70
N LEU A 144 7.50 -15.60 -7.03
CA LEU A 144 8.66 -15.12 -6.27
C LEU A 144 9.90 -15.09 -7.18
N HIS A 145 10.66 -13.99 -7.12
CA HIS A 145 11.94 -13.85 -7.78
C HIS A 145 12.86 -12.92 -6.99
N SER A 146 14.17 -12.98 -7.26
CA SER A 146 15.13 -12.04 -6.66
C SER A 146 15.08 -10.68 -7.37
N CYS A 147 15.19 -9.59 -6.61
CA CYS A 147 15.29 -8.23 -7.14
C CYS A 147 16.36 -7.44 -6.36
N GLY A 148 17.59 -7.56 -6.82
CA GLY A 148 18.77 -7.00 -6.13
C GLY A 148 18.99 -7.65 -4.76
N ALA A 149 19.09 -6.81 -3.73
CA ALA A 149 19.26 -7.25 -2.34
C ALA A 149 17.99 -7.88 -1.75
N ASN A 150 16.84 -7.69 -2.39
CA ASN A 150 15.52 -8.09 -1.90
C ASN A 150 14.94 -9.28 -2.66
N GLU A 151 13.79 -9.76 -2.19
CA GLU A 151 12.89 -10.64 -2.92
C GLU A 151 11.63 -9.89 -3.34
N CYS A 152 11.16 -10.20 -4.54
CA CYS A 152 9.98 -9.60 -5.15
C CYS A 152 8.94 -10.69 -5.41
N VAL A 153 7.70 -10.38 -5.05
CA VAL A 153 6.52 -11.18 -5.39
C VAL A 153 5.67 -10.37 -6.35
N THR A 154 5.44 -10.90 -7.53
CA THR A 154 4.47 -10.34 -8.49
C THR A 154 3.29 -11.28 -8.63
N GLY A 155 2.13 -10.75 -9.00
CA GLY A 155 0.96 -11.57 -9.28
C GLY A 155 -0.23 -10.76 -9.78
N GLN A 156 -1.32 -11.47 -10.01
CA GLN A 156 -2.59 -10.86 -10.37
C GLN A 156 -3.35 -10.44 -9.11
N LEU A 157 -3.89 -9.24 -9.12
CA LEU A 157 -4.70 -8.72 -8.01
C LEU A 157 -6.08 -9.40 -7.99
N ASP A 158 -6.45 -9.99 -6.87
CA ASP A 158 -7.85 -10.31 -6.54
C ASP A 158 -8.56 -9.02 -6.14
N VAL A 159 -9.11 -8.35 -7.15
CA VAL A 159 -9.68 -7.00 -7.02
C VAL A 159 -10.85 -6.98 -6.05
N VAL A 160 -11.68 -8.02 -6.02
CA VAL A 160 -12.84 -8.08 -5.15
C VAL A 160 -12.39 -8.16 -3.69
N LYS A 161 -11.47 -9.07 -3.37
CA LYS A 161 -10.93 -9.19 -2.00
C LYS A 161 -10.22 -7.90 -1.58
N ALA A 162 -9.33 -7.38 -2.42
CA ALA A 162 -8.59 -6.14 -2.14
C ALA A 162 -9.54 -4.96 -1.89
N THR A 163 -10.55 -4.78 -2.75
CA THR A 163 -11.51 -3.67 -2.62
C THR A 163 -12.36 -3.83 -1.35
N ASN A 164 -12.90 -5.02 -1.08
CA ASN A 164 -13.72 -5.24 0.11
C ASN A 164 -12.94 -5.04 1.42
N ASP A 165 -11.67 -5.49 1.47
CA ASP A 165 -10.80 -5.28 2.63
C ASP A 165 -10.47 -3.80 2.84
N LEU A 166 -10.18 -3.05 1.77
CA LEU A 166 -9.96 -1.61 1.84
C LEU A 166 -11.21 -0.85 2.30
N LEU A 167 -12.39 -1.21 1.79
CA LEU A 167 -13.66 -0.64 2.24
C LEU A 167 -13.93 -0.99 3.72
N SER A 168 -13.54 -2.18 4.17
CA SER A 168 -13.64 -2.59 5.57
C SER A 168 -12.79 -1.72 6.49
N ILE A 169 -11.58 -1.39 6.07
CA ILE A 169 -10.71 -0.45 6.80
C ILE A 169 -11.36 0.93 6.86
N GLY A 170 -11.89 1.43 5.74
CA GLY A 170 -12.61 2.69 5.72
C GLY A 170 -13.80 2.71 6.70
N ARG A 171 -14.58 1.62 6.78
CA ARG A 171 -15.65 1.47 7.78
C ARG A 171 -15.14 1.46 9.22
N ALA A 172 -14.05 0.73 9.49
CA ALA A 172 -13.42 0.72 10.81
C ALA A 172 -12.91 2.11 11.23
N LEU A 173 -12.59 2.97 10.26
CA LEU A 173 -12.25 4.38 10.44
C LEU A 173 -13.48 5.31 10.47
N GLY A 174 -14.69 4.76 10.56
CA GLY A 174 -15.95 5.52 10.70
C GLY A 174 -16.54 6.05 9.41
N ARG A 175 -16.09 5.58 8.24
CA ARG A 175 -16.68 5.95 6.94
C ARG A 175 -17.88 5.07 6.62
N ASP A 176 -18.95 5.66 6.11
CA ASP A 176 -20.09 4.91 5.57
C ASP A 176 -19.75 4.43 4.15
N LEU A 177 -19.34 3.16 4.04
CA LEU A 177 -18.88 2.56 2.79
C LEU A 177 -19.58 1.20 2.56
N PRO A 178 -20.04 0.91 1.34
CA PRO A 178 -20.78 -0.31 1.05
C PRO A 178 -19.91 -1.56 1.19
N VAL A 179 -20.55 -2.70 1.43
CA VAL A 179 -19.93 -4.02 1.24
C VAL A 179 -20.27 -4.47 -0.18
N LEU A 180 -19.26 -4.85 -0.97
CA LEU A 180 -19.50 -5.39 -2.30
C LEU A 180 -19.82 -6.87 -2.16
N THR A 181 -21.04 -7.27 -2.54
CA THR A 181 -21.48 -8.68 -2.53
C THR A 181 -22.29 -9.00 -3.78
N GLY A 182 -22.40 -10.29 -4.12
CA GLY A 182 -23.24 -10.79 -5.20
C GLY A 182 -22.99 -10.09 -6.54
N ALA A 183 -24.04 -9.51 -7.12
CA ALA A 183 -23.97 -8.83 -8.41
C ALA A 183 -22.91 -7.71 -8.47
N ASN A 184 -22.64 -6.99 -7.38
CA ASN A 184 -21.64 -5.93 -7.35
C ASN A 184 -20.21 -6.48 -7.47
N GLU A 185 -19.94 -7.68 -6.94
CA GLU A 185 -18.64 -8.33 -7.13
C GLU A 185 -18.43 -8.74 -8.58
N ASP A 186 -19.44 -9.34 -9.20
CA ASP A 186 -19.38 -9.77 -10.60
C ASP A 186 -19.22 -8.58 -11.55
N GLN A 187 -19.93 -7.49 -11.27
CA GLN A 187 -19.77 -6.23 -12.00
C GLN A 187 -18.38 -5.65 -11.84
N LEU A 188 -17.83 -5.64 -10.62
CA LEU A 188 -16.46 -5.19 -10.38
C LEU A 188 -15.47 -6.06 -11.16
N ARG A 189 -15.57 -7.39 -11.11
CA ARG A 189 -14.69 -8.30 -11.87
C ARG A 189 -14.74 -8.02 -13.38
N LYS A 190 -15.93 -7.78 -13.93
CA LYS A 190 -16.12 -7.46 -15.36
C LYS A 190 -15.58 -6.07 -15.73
N ALA A 191 -15.59 -5.14 -14.78
CA ALA A 191 -15.07 -3.79 -15.00
C ALA A 191 -13.54 -3.76 -15.06
N VAL A 192 -12.85 -4.70 -14.40
CA VAL A 192 -11.39 -4.73 -14.33
C VAL A 192 -10.79 -5.07 -15.69
N ARG A 193 -10.02 -4.13 -16.25
CA ARG A 193 -9.21 -4.38 -17.45
C ARG A 193 -7.86 -5.01 -17.09
N SER A 194 -7.26 -4.55 -16.00
CA SER A 194 -6.02 -5.11 -15.46
C SER A 194 -5.88 -4.84 -13.97
N GLY A 195 -5.19 -5.73 -13.26
CA GLY A 195 -4.89 -5.59 -11.84
C GLY A 195 -3.55 -6.23 -11.51
N THR A 196 -2.56 -5.41 -11.15
CA THR A 196 -1.20 -5.88 -10.84
C THR A 196 -0.91 -5.71 -9.37
N PHE A 197 -0.21 -6.69 -8.82
CA PHE A 197 0.31 -6.69 -7.46
C PHE A 197 1.83 -6.91 -7.51
N GLU A 198 2.56 -6.06 -6.79
CA GLU A 198 3.99 -6.23 -6.53
C GLU A 198 4.27 -5.99 -5.04
N LEU A 199 5.05 -6.90 -4.45
CA LEU A 199 5.54 -6.79 -3.08
C LEU A 199 7.06 -7.01 -3.07
N VAL A 200 7.78 -6.07 -2.46
CA VAL A 200 9.23 -6.13 -2.26
C VAL A 200 9.50 -6.31 -0.76
N THR A 201 10.28 -7.32 -0.42
CA THR A 201 10.55 -7.72 0.97
C THR A 201 12.01 -8.13 1.16
N GLY A 202 12.53 -7.93 2.36
CA GLY A 202 13.88 -8.36 2.70
C GLY A 202 14.01 -9.88 2.69
N LYS A 203 15.18 -10.39 2.26
CA LYS A 203 15.43 -11.84 2.13
C LYS A 203 15.44 -12.56 3.49
N THR A 204 15.94 -11.90 4.51
CA THR A 204 16.16 -12.48 5.84
C THR A 204 15.11 -12.03 6.85
N ASP A 205 14.89 -10.73 6.97
CA ASP A 205 13.99 -10.14 7.97
C ASP A 205 12.51 -10.14 7.54
N ARG A 206 12.24 -10.34 6.24
CA ARG A 206 10.92 -10.27 5.63
C ARG A 206 10.21 -8.94 5.90
N LEU A 207 10.96 -7.85 6.13
CA LEU A 207 10.35 -6.54 6.30
C LEU A 207 9.84 -6.02 4.95
N LEU A 208 8.66 -5.41 4.97
CA LEU A 208 8.07 -4.78 3.80
C LEU A 208 8.91 -3.56 3.38
N HIS A 209 9.46 -3.61 2.17
CA HIS A 209 10.11 -2.45 1.55
C HIS A 209 9.14 -1.71 0.63
N ARG A 210 8.32 -2.44 -0.13
CA ARG A 210 7.34 -1.86 -1.04
C ARG A 210 6.14 -2.78 -1.25
N LEU A 211 4.97 -2.18 -1.33
CA LEU A 211 3.74 -2.76 -1.84
C LEU A 211 3.23 -1.82 -2.94
N SER A 212 3.07 -2.33 -4.16
CA SER A 212 2.49 -1.59 -5.28
C SER A 212 1.30 -2.34 -5.83
N ILE A 213 0.18 -1.62 -5.92
CA ILE A 213 -1.06 -2.10 -6.50
C ILE A 213 -1.48 -1.12 -7.58
N ARG A 214 -1.75 -1.63 -8.77
CA ARG A 214 -2.33 -0.86 -9.86
C ARG A 214 -3.55 -1.59 -10.38
N LEU A 215 -4.65 -0.86 -10.47
CA LEU A 215 -5.93 -1.37 -10.91
C LEU A 215 -6.46 -0.47 -12.03
N ASP A 216 -6.80 -1.05 -13.17
CA ASP A 216 -7.43 -0.32 -14.27
C ASP A 216 -8.89 -0.77 -14.41
N LEU A 217 -9.82 0.15 -14.15
CA LEU A 217 -11.25 -0.07 -14.25
C LEU A 217 -11.75 0.52 -15.57
N GLY A 218 -12.53 -0.26 -16.31
CA GLY A 218 -13.19 0.16 -17.54
C GLY A 218 -14.33 1.15 -17.28
N LEU A 219 -14.69 1.88 -18.33
CA LEU A 219 -15.75 2.89 -18.33
C LEU A 219 -17.17 2.29 -18.36
N ASN A 220 -17.31 1.04 -18.81
CA ASN A 220 -18.60 0.38 -18.97
C ASN A 220 -18.91 -0.41 -17.70
N VAL A 221 -19.46 0.26 -16.69
CA VAL A 221 -20.01 -0.41 -15.51
C VAL A 221 -21.47 -0.01 -15.28
N PRO A 222 -22.27 -0.88 -14.64
CA PRO A 222 -23.66 -0.56 -14.32
C PRO A 222 -23.81 0.63 -13.37
N GLN A 223 -24.99 1.24 -13.37
CA GLN A 223 -25.28 2.45 -12.60
C GLN A 223 -25.17 2.22 -11.08
N GLU A 224 -25.43 1.00 -10.61
CA GLU A 224 -25.28 0.62 -9.20
C GLU A 224 -23.82 0.73 -8.75
N LEU A 225 -22.88 0.23 -9.56
CA LEU A 225 -21.45 0.32 -9.27
C LEU A 225 -20.92 1.76 -9.40
N THR A 226 -21.49 2.54 -10.33
CA THR A 226 -21.20 3.99 -10.46
C THR A 226 -21.65 4.76 -9.21
N THR A 227 -22.78 4.39 -8.63
CA THR A 227 -23.28 4.99 -7.39
C THR A 227 -22.40 4.62 -6.20
N ALA A 228 -21.92 3.38 -6.14
CA ALA A 228 -21.08 2.89 -5.04
C ALA A 228 -19.63 3.39 -5.09
N LEU A 229 -19.04 3.50 -6.29
CA LEU A 229 -17.63 3.84 -6.49
C LEU A 229 -17.41 5.27 -7.01
N GLY A 230 -18.46 5.98 -7.40
CA GLY A 230 -18.39 7.35 -7.89
C GLY A 230 -17.49 7.50 -9.11
N SER A 231 -16.65 8.55 -9.10
CA SER A 231 -15.68 8.86 -10.17
C SER A 231 -14.52 7.87 -10.31
N VAL A 232 -14.46 6.83 -9.46
CA VAL A 232 -13.43 5.78 -9.51
C VAL A 232 -13.71 4.77 -10.64
N VAL A 233 -14.96 4.69 -11.11
CA VAL A 233 -15.31 3.94 -12.31
C VAL A 233 -14.63 4.53 -13.53
N GLY A 234 -14.08 3.68 -14.42
CA GLY A 234 -13.39 4.18 -15.59
C GLY A 234 -12.11 4.94 -15.24
N ALA A 235 -11.36 4.45 -14.27
CA ALA A 235 -10.14 5.08 -13.78
C ALA A 235 -9.03 4.05 -13.57
N THR A 236 -7.80 4.55 -13.61
CA THR A 236 -6.65 3.84 -13.07
C THR A 236 -6.47 4.24 -11.61
N PHE A 237 -6.57 3.28 -10.71
CA PHE A 237 -6.19 3.40 -9.30
C PHE A 237 -4.74 2.93 -9.13
N THR A 238 -3.95 3.67 -8.35
CA THR A 238 -2.59 3.30 -7.97
C THR A 238 -2.42 3.51 -6.48
N LEU A 239 -1.94 2.48 -5.80
CA LEU A 239 -1.45 2.54 -4.43
C LEU A 239 0.01 2.09 -4.44
N ASP A 240 0.90 3.01 -4.10
CA ASP A 240 2.30 2.69 -3.80
C ASP A 240 2.53 2.99 -2.32
N PHE A 241 2.96 1.97 -1.58
CA PHE A 241 3.40 2.08 -0.20
C PHE A 241 4.83 1.58 -0.14
N SER A 242 5.75 2.35 0.40
CA SER A 242 7.13 1.92 0.60
C SER A 242 7.72 2.49 1.87
N ILE A 243 8.67 1.74 2.43
CA ILE A 243 9.45 2.14 3.57
C ILE A 243 10.91 1.93 3.22
N ASP A 244 11.61 3.04 3.06
CA ASP A 244 13.04 3.04 2.86
C ASP A 244 13.76 2.87 4.20
N ARG A 245 14.77 2.00 4.19
CA ARG A 245 15.64 1.70 5.33
C ARG A 245 14.84 1.37 6.61
N PRO A 246 13.93 0.38 6.56
CA PRO A 246 13.13 0.00 7.72
C PRO A 246 14.05 -0.39 8.88
N ASN A 247 13.71 0.08 10.08
CA ASN A 247 14.47 -0.17 11.32
C ASN A 247 15.93 0.31 11.30
N SER A 248 16.30 1.22 10.39
CA SER A 248 17.63 1.82 10.42
C SER A 248 17.71 2.91 11.50
N THR A 249 18.86 2.97 12.19
CA THR A 249 19.14 3.93 13.27
C THR A 249 19.46 5.35 12.78
N ARG A 250 19.49 5.58 11.45
CA ARG A 250 19.74 6.90 10.86
C ARG A 250 18.43 7.58 10.47
N VAL A 251 17.83 8.28 11.43
CA VAL A 251 16.90 9.36 11.13
C VAL A 251 17.75 10.62 10.98
N SER A 252 18.17 10.92 9.75
CA SER A 252 18.77 12.21 9.45
C SER A 252 17.63 13.24 9.47
N GLY A 253 17.55 14.01 10.56
CA GLY A 253 16.86 15.29 10.60
C GLY A 253 17.73 16.39 10.03
#